data_AF-A0A5N6RNH2-F1
#
_entry.id   AF-A0A5N6RNH2-F1
#
_cell.length_a   1.000
_cell.length_b   1.000
_cell.length_c   1.000
_cell.angle_alpha   90.00
_cell.angle_beta   90.00
_cell.angle_gamma   90.00
#
_symmetry.space_group_name_H-M   'P 1'
#
loop_
_entity.id
_entity.type
_entity.pdbx_description
1 polymer ?
#
loop_
_entity_poly.entity_id
_entity_poly.type
_entity_poly.pdbx_seq_one_letter_code
_entity_poly.pdbx_strand_id
1 'polypeptide(L)'
;MATSAGDADSASSGIYPEWPPPCDGHGSTEACSKCMYIKYEPDPEQEFEKKLSPSDIQRKGGSNKLYLPKPRAARFCPLANGSHPVSVYDVQMKRWPMRCRRSGRNAYLTRGWIRFAKENNLSVGDTITFYELKCRRETGTRVFVVGVSRKGCTQILGAPIIN
;
A
#
# COMPACT_ATOMS: atom_id res chain seq x y z
N MET A 1 41.16 -49.70 22.58
CA MET A 1 40.03 -49.28 23.44
C MET A 1 39.50 -47.99 22.84
N ALA A 2 38.34 -48.04 22.16
CA ALA A 2 37.02 -47.66 22.71
C ALA A 2 37.00 -46.17 23.14
N THR A 3 36.11 -45.26 22.74
CA THR A 3 34.81 -45.28 22.05
C THR A 3 34.43 -43.81 21.73
N SER A 4 33.92 -43.57 20.51
CA SER A 4 32.83 -42.67 20.08
C SER A 4 32.21 -41.56 20.95
N ALA A 5 32.02 -40.38 20.35
CA ALA A 5 30.76 -39.58 20.23
C ALA A 5 31.03 -38.50 19.13
N GLY A 6 30.28 -38.38 18.03
CA GLY A 6 28.96 -37.72 17.95
C GLY A 6 29.11 -36.26 18.37
N ASP A 7 29.06 -35.25 17.49
CA ASP A 7 27.85 -34.90 16.74
C ASP A 7 28.12 -34.24 15.40
N ALA A 8 27.21 -34.54 14.48
CA ALA A 8 27.05 -33.93 13.18
C ALA A 8 26.17 -32.69 13.32
N ASP A 9 26.70 -31.51 13.00
CA ASP A 9 25.89 -30.39 12.54
C ASP A 9 26.16 -30.16 11.06
N SER A 10 25.57 -31.06 10.27
CA SER A 10 25.25 -30.79 8.87
C SER A 10 24.12 -29.76 8.83
N ALA A 11 24.46 -28.48 8.96
CA ALA A 11 23.60 -27.42 8.50
C ALA A 11 23.57 -27.49 6.96
N SER A 12 22.51 -28.16 6.49
CA SER A 12 22.10 -28.25 5.09
C SER A 12 22.38 -26.96 4.35
N SER A 13 23.19 -27.09 3.31
CA SER A 13 23.33 -26.16 2.21
C SER A 13 21.97 -25.98 1.52
N GLY A 14 21.14 -25.13 2.11
CA GLY A 14 20.01 -24.55 1.40
C GLY A 14 20.56 -23.69 0.27
N ILE A 15 20.38 -24.14 -0.96
CA ILE A 15 20.48 -23.31 -2.17
C ILE A 15 19.26 -22.37 -2.15
N TYR A 16 19.24 -21.46 -1.19
CA TYR A 16 18.39 -20.30 -1.22
C TYR A 16 19.32 -19.11 -1.26
N PRO A 17 19.34 -18.32 -2.36
CA PRO A 17 20.06 -17.05 -2.33
C PRO A 17 19.53 -16.25 -1.15
N GLU A 18 20.42 -15.64 -0.37
CA GLU A 18 20.05 -14.74 0.72
C GLU A 18 19.02 -13.74 0.18
N TRP A 19 17.77 -13.98 0.57
CA TRP A 19 16.66 -13.18 0.13
C TRP A 19 16.51 -12.05 1.15
N PRO A 20 16.46 -10.77 0.73
CA PRO A 20 16.45 -10.28 -0.66
C PRO A 20 17.87 -10.00 -1.23
N PRO A 21 18.09 -10.23 -2.54
CA PRO A 21 19.37 -9.92 -3.19
C PRO A 21 19.68 -8.41 -3.19
N PRO A 22 20.97 -8.00 -3.23
CA PRO A 22 21.37 -6.59 -3.27
C PRO A 22 20.71 -5.88 -4.46
N CYS A 23 20.01 -4.76 -4.21
CA CYS A 23 19.51 -3.92 -5.31
C CYS A 23 20.64 -2.99 -5.79
N ASP A 24 21.15 -3.23 -7.00
CA ASP A 24 22.13 -2.35 -7.65
C ASP A 24 21.53 -0.94 -7.75
N GLY A 25 22.15 0.02 -7.06
CA GLY A 25 21.58 1.32 -6.72
C GLY A 25 20.78 1.99 -7.85
N HIS A 26 19.50 2.26 -7.57
CA HIS A 26 18.63 2.89 -8.56
C HIS A 26 18.75 4.42 -8.49
N GLY A 27 19.28 5.03 -9.56
CA GLY A 27 19.19 6.49 -9.82
C GLY A 27 17.78 6.97 -10.22
N SER A 28 16.74 6.19 -9.95
CA SER A 28 15.35 6.47 -10.28
C SER A 28 14.61 7.04 -9.07
N THR A 29 13.80 8.07 -9.30
CA THR A 29 12.92 8.66 -8.28
C THR A 29 11.75 7.76 -7.91
N GLU A 30 11.50 6.64 -8.60
CA GLU A 30 10.43 5.68 -8.30
C GLU A 30 10.88 4.60 -7.31
N ALA A 31 9.98 4.14 -6.44
CA ALA A 31 10.31 3.17 -5.41
C ALA A 31 10.50 1.77 -6.03
N CYS A 32 11.71 1.24 -5.97
CA CYS A 32 11.98 -0.12 -6.42
C CYS A 32 11.22 -1.14 -5.56
N SER A 33 10.44 -2.03 -6.19
CA SER A 33 9.68 -3.09 -5.50
C SER A 33 10.58 -3.97 -4.63
N LYS A 34 11.80 -4.31 -5.09
CA LYS A 34 12.78 -5.07 -4.30
C LYS A 34 13.27 -4.30 -3.07
N CYS A 35 13.63 -3.02 -3.23
CA CYS A 35 14.08 -2.23 -2.09
C CYS A 35 12.93 -1.81 -1.15
N MET A 36 11.66 -1.92 -1.57
CA MET A 36 10.49 -1.75 -0.69
C MET A 36 10.42 -2.87 0.36
N TYR A 37 10.61 -4.14 0.01
CA TYR A 37 10.61 -5.23 0.99
C TYR A 37 11.80 -5.21 1.96
N ILE A 38 12.90 -4.53 1.58
CA ILE A 38 14.02 -4.23 2.48
C ILE A 38 13.64 -3.14 3.48
N LYS A 39 12.90 -2.11 3.03
CA LYS A 39 12.53 -0.98 3.88
C LYS A 39 11.29 -1.21 4.73
N TYR A 40 10.36 -2.06 4.27
CA TYR A 40 9.05 -2.26 4.89
C TYR A 40 8.83 -3.74 5.22
N GLU A 41 7.98 -3.99 6.21
CA GLU A 41 7.53 -5.34 6.57
C GLU A 41 6.71 -5.95 5.42
N PRO A 42 6.81 -7.28 5.20
CA PRO A 42 6.15 -7.96 4.09
C PRO A 42 4.63 -8.10 4.28
N ASP A 43 4.13 -7.95 5.52
CA ASP A 43 2.74 -8.11 5.89
C ASP A 43 2.10 -6.74 6.16
N PRO A 44 1.55 -6.08 5.13
CA PRO A 44 1.00 -4.74 5.30
C PRO A 44 -0.34 -4.80 6.05
N GLU A 45 -0.55 -3.88 6.99
CA GLU A 45 -1.77 -3.87 7.80
C GLU A 45 -2.92 -3.25 7.02
N GLN A 46 -4.04 -3.96 6.91
CA GLN A 46 -5.23 -3.42 6.27
C GLN A 46 -5.83 -2.28 7.12
N GLU A 47 -5.92 -1.09 6.54
CA GLU A 47 -6.49 0.08 7.21
C GLU A 47 -8.01 0.14 7.03
N PHE A 48 -8.47 0.05 5.77
CA PHE A 48 -9.88 -0.02 5.45
C PHE A 48 -10.11 -0.49 4.02
N GLU A 49 -11.31 -1.02 3.81
CA GLU A 49 -11.89 -1.23 2.48
C GLU A 49 -12.99 -0.20 2.24
N LYS A 50 -13.16 0.21 0.98
CA LYS A 50 -14.24 1.09 0.56
C LYS A 50 -14.78 0.72 -0.82
N LYS A 51 -16.08 0.46 -0.89
CA LYS A 51 -16.84 0.43 -2.14
C LYS A 51 -17.01 1.86 -2.68
N LEU A 52 -16.62 2.07 -3.93
CA LEU A 52 -16.61 3.37 -4.59
C LEU A 52 -18.03 3.83 -4.93
N SER A 53 -18.39 5.01 -4.42
CA SER A 53 -19.65 5.68 -4.72
C SER A 53 -19.51 6.59 -5.94
N PRO A 54 -20.62 7.09 -6.53
CA PRO A 54 -20.57 8.11 -7.59
C PRO A 54 -19.72 9.32 -7.20
N SER A 55 -19.79 9.76 -5.93
CA SER A 55 -19.03 10.91 -5.44
C SER A 55 -17.52 10.71 -5.44
N ASP A 56 -17.06 9.45 -5.37
CA ASP A 56 -15.64 9.11 -5.36
C ASP A 56 -15.07 9.07 -6.80
N ILE A 57 -15.84 8.59 -7.78
CA ILE A 57 -15.36 8.43 -9.17
C ILE A 57 -15.58 9.68 -10.01
N GLN A 58 -16.80 10.19 -10.06
CA GLN A 58 -17.18 11.29 -10.95
C GLN A 58 -18.43 11.98 -10.45
N ARG A 59 -18.30 13.27 -10.17
CA ARG A 59 -19.45 14.17 -10.03
C ARG A 59 -19.49 15.06 -11.26
N LYS A 60 -20.53 14.96 -12.10
CA LYS A 60 -20.82 16.00 -13.11
C LYS A 60 -20.89 17.35 -12.38
N GLY A 61 -20.04 18.29 -12.78
CA GLY A 61 -19.98 19.65 -12.20
C GLY A 61 -19.44 19.73 -10.76
N GLY A 62 -18.68 18.73 -10.26
CA GLY A 62 -18.14 18.74 -8.90
C GLY A 62 -16.68 18.36 -8.78
N SER A 63 -16.16 18.37 -7.54
CA SER A 63 -14.78 17.96 -7.23
C SER A 63 -14.70 16.44 -6.99
N ASN A 64 -13.86 15.74 -7.75
CA ASN A 64 -13.59 14.31 -7.55
C ASN A 64 -12.69 14.14 -6.32
N LYS A 65 -13.25 13.56 -5.25
CA LYS A 65 -12.59 13.37 -3.96
C LYS A 65 -12.93 11.98 -3.46
N LEU A 66 -11.94 11.26 -2.94
CA LEU A 66 -12.20 10.01 -2.23
C LEU A 66 -12.44 10.31 -0.75
N TYR A 67 -13.64 10.04 -0.24
CA TYR A 67 -13.89 10.17 1.19
C TYR A 67 -13.24 9.04 1.98
N LEU A 68 -12.52 9.40 3.05
CA LEU A 68 -11.89 8.46 3.97
C LEU A 68 -12.84 8.14 5.14
N PRO A 69 -12.92 6.88 5.60
CA PRO A 69 -13.64 6.54 6.82
C PRO A 69 -13.13 7.32 8.03
N LYS A 70 -14.03 7.91 8.83
CA LYS A 70 -13.65 8.79 9.95
C LYS A 70 -12.65 8.18 10.94
N PRO A 71 -12.79 6.91 11.39
CA PRO A 71 -11.85 6.33 12.35
C PRO A 71 -10.42 6.21 11.79
N ARG A 72 -10.29 6.10 10.47
CA ARG A 72 -9.01 5.88 9.77
C ARG A 72 -8.44 7.16 9.16
N ALA A 73 -9.24 8.20 9.01
CA ALA A 73 -8.86 9.48 8.44
C ALA A 73 -7.60 10.11 9.05
N ALA A 74 -7.41 9.98 10.37
CA ALA A 74 -6.25 10.55 11.06
C ALA A 74 -4.92 9.93 10.63
N ARG A 75 -4.92 8.68 10.13
CA ARG A 75 -3.72 8.02 9.61
C ARG A 75 -3.21 8.68 8.33
N PHE A 76 -4.13 9.10 7.46
CA PHE A 76 -3.82 9.76 6.19
C PHE A 76 -3.68 11.27 6.32
N CYS A 77 -4.49 11.88 7.19
CA CYS A 77 -4.54 13.31 7.46
C CYS A 77 -4.24 13.56 8.95
N PRO A 78 -2.95 13.57 9.35
CA PRO A 78 -2.59 13.74 10.76
C PRO A 78 -2.97 15.13 11.30
N LEU A 79 -2.87 16.20 10.52
CA LEU A 79 -3.32 17.51 11.00
C LEU A 79 -4.82 17.68 10.78
N ALA A 80 -5.51 18.10 11.84
CA ALA A 80 -6.95 18.31 11.86
C ALA A 80 -7.41 19.42 10.89
N ASN A 81 -6.58 20.44 10.68
CA ASN A 81 -6.85 21.59 9.82
C ASN A 81 -5.69 21.76 8.84
N GLY A 82 -5.79 21.16 7.66
CA GLY A 82 -4.70 21.23 6.71
C GLY A 82 -4.83 20.35 5.49
N SER A 83 -3.77 20.40 4.71
CA SER A 83 -3.58 19.63 3.49
C SER A 83 -2.24 18.93 3.60
N HIS A 84 -2.25 17.60 3.64
CA HIS A 84 -1.05 16.78 3.78
C HIS A 84 -0.73 16.05 2.48
N PRO A 85 0.52 16.09 2.00
CA PRO A 85 0.95 15.14 0.98
C PRO A 85 0.90 13.73 1.58
N VAL A 86 0.39 12.78 0.80
CA VAL A 86 0.37 11.36 1.16
C VAL A 86 0.89 10.58 -0.03
N SER A 87 1.87 9.72 0.21
CA SER A 87 2.39 8.81 -0.80
C SER A 87 1.59 7.51 -0.75
N VAL A 88 0.80 7.29 -1.79
CA VAL A 88 0.08 6.03 -2.01
C VAL A 88 0.80 5.28 -3.13
N TYR A 89 0.96 3.97 -3.00
CA TYR A 89 1.49 3.10 -4.03
C TYR A 89 0.41 2.12 -4.48
N ASP A 90 0.43 1.69 -5.73
CA ASP A 90 -0.38 0.54 -6.13
C ASP A 90 0.36 -0.77 -5.85
N VAL A 91 -0.30 -1.89 -6.17
CA VAL A 91 0.27 -3.25 -6.02
C VAL A 91 1.51 -3.48 -6.90
N GLN A 92 1.73 -2.67 -7.92
CA GLN A 92 2.93 -2.68 -8.77
C GLN A 92 4.02 -1.73 -8.25
N MET A 93 3.82 -1.14 -7.06
CA MET A 93 4.71 -0.17 -6.42
C MET A 93 4.93 1.11 -7.23
N LYS A 94 4.02 1.46 -8.15
CA LYS A 94 4.02 2.78 -8.79
C LYS A 94 3.50 3.81 -7.80
N ARG A 95 4.19 4.95 -7.70
CA ARG A 95 3.81 6.02 -6.77
C ARG A 95 2.69 6.88 -7.32
N TRP A 96 1.70 7.10 -6.47
CA TRP A 96 0.58 8.00 -6.65
C TRP A 96 0.62 9.09 -5.57
N PRO A 97 1.29 10.23 -5.84
CA PRO A 97 1.31 11.34 -4.90
C PRO A 97 -0.11 11.90 -4.76
N MET A 98 -0.64 11.80 -3.56
CA MET A 98 -1.98 12.28 -3.23
C MET A 98 -1.93 13.42 -2.22
N ARG A 99 -3.06 14.11 -2.08
CA ARG A 99 -3.24 15.14 -1.06
C ARG A 99 -4.44 14.83 -0.19
N CYS A 100 -4.19 14.55 1.08
CA CYS A 100 -5.21 14.38 2.09
C CYS A 100 -5.64 15.75 2.64
N ARG A 101 -6.94 15.98 2.76
CA ARG A 101 -7.50 17.20 3.36
C ARG A 101 -8.61 16.86 4.35
N ARG A 102 -8.60 17.54 5.50
CA ARG A 102 -9.70 17.51 6.48
C ARG A 102 -10.51 18.80 6.39
N SER A 103 -11.83 18.66 6.51
CA SER A 103 -12.79 19.76 6.55
C SER A 103 -13.92 19.37 7.50
N GLY A 104 -13.95 20.00 8.67
CA GLY A 104 -14.85 19.64 9.75
C GLY A 104 -14.71 18.16 10.13
N ARG A 105 -15.82 17.41 10.06
CA ARG A 105 -15.87 15.98 10.40
C ARG A 105 -15.47 15.05 9.25
N ASN A 106 -15.11 15.59 8.09
CA ASN A 106 -14.83 14.82 6.88
C ASN A 106 -13.34 14.90 6.53
N ALA A 107 -12.82 13.78 6.02
CA ALA A 107 -11.48 13.71 5.45
C ALA A 107 -11.57 13.08 4.06
N TYR A 108 -10.75 13.55 3.14
CA TYR A 108 -10.77 13.07 1.77
C TYR A 108 -9.41 13.21 1.08
N LEU A 109 -9.12 12.27 0.17
CA LEU A 109 -8.00 12.38 -0.77
C LEU A 109 -8.44 13.18 -2.00
N THR A 110 -7.58 14.10 -2.44
CA THR A 110 -7.85 15.05 -3.53
C THR A 110 -6.88 14.86 -4.69
N ARG A 111 -6.01 15.85 -4.97
CA ARG A 111 -5.00 15.80 -6.03
C ARG A 111 -4.36 14.41 -6.07
N GLY A 112 -4.20 13.84 -7.26
CA GLY A 112 -3.70 12.48 -7.46
C GLY A 112 -4.80 11.41 -7.53
N TRP A 113 -5.88 11.51 -6.74
CA TRP A 113 -6.96 10.50 -6.72
C TRP A 113 -7.62 10.34 -8.09
N ILE A 114 -8.02 11.44 -8.74
CA ILE A 114 -8.69 11.35 -10.05
C ILE A 114 -7.77 10.74 -11.13
N ARG A 115 -6.46 11.00 -11.03
CA ARG A 115 -5.48 10.43 -11.95
C ARG A 115 -5.36 8.93 -11.75
N PHE A 116 -5.22 8.50 -10.49
CA PHE A 116 -5.25 7.09 -10.11
C PHE A 116 -6.53 6.40 -10.61
N ALA A 117 -7.69 6.99 -10.34
CA ALA A 117 -8.98 6.40 -10.72
C ALA A 117 -9.13 6.27 -12.24
N LYS A 118 -8.68 7.27 -13.02
CA LYS A 118 -8.71 7.22 -14.49
C LYS A 118 -7.73 6.20 -15.05
N GLU A 119 -6.48 6.24 -14.64
CA GLU A 119 -5.44 5.32 -15.15
C GLU A 119 -5.72 3.86 -14.76
N ASN A 120 -6.37 3.63 -13.61
CA ASN A 120 -6.80 2.30 -13.20
C ASN A 120 -8.23 1.97 -13.65
N ASN A 121 -8.86 2.75 -14.55
CA ASN A 121 -10.21 2.50 -15.06
C ASN A 121 -11.24 2.17 -13.96
N LEU A 122 -11.20 2.89 -12.83
CA LEU A 122 -12.10 2.63 -11.71
C LEU A 122 -13.52 3.07 -12.03
N SER A 123 -14.50 2.27 -11.61
CA SER A 123 -15.92 2.52 -11.80
C SER A 123 -16.69 2.49 -10.50
N VAL A 124 -17.90 3.09 -10.50
CA VAL A 124 -18.79 3.00 -9.35
C VAL A 124 -19.10 1.53 -9.06
N GLY A 125 -19.00 1.16 -7.79
CA GLY A 125 -19.19 -0.21 -7.32
C GLY A 125 -17.92 -1.06 -7.25
N ASP A 126 -16.80 -0.62 -7.86
CA ASP A 126 -15.49 -1.20 -7.57
C ASP A 126 -15.14 -0.95 -6.10
N THR A 127 -14.26 -1.77 -5.56
CA THR A 127 -13.79 -1.71 -4.19
C THR A 127 -12.31 -1.39 -4.17
N ILE A 128 -11.90 -0.49 -3.30
CA ILE A 128 -10.48 -0.23 -3.01
C ILE A 128 -10.17 -0.63 -1.58
N THR A 129 -8.97 -1.16 -1.37
CA THR A 129 -8.48 -1.54 -0.04
C THR A 129 -7.15 -0.86 0.20
N PHE A 130 -7.08 -0.10 1.28
CA PHE A 130 -5.82 0.54 1.70
C PHE A 130 -5.13 -0.30 2.75
N TYR A 131 -3.82 -0.42 2.59
CA TYR A 131 -2.92 -1.04 3.52
C TYR A 131 -1.84 -0.04 3.94
N GLU A 132 -1.39 -0.08 5.18
CA GLU A 132 -0.23 0.66 5.65
C GLU A 132 1.01 -0.24 5.61
N LEU A 133 2.09 0.28 5.00
CA LEU A 133 3.40 -0.36 5.03
C LEU A 133 4.13 0.08 6.30
N LYS A 134 4.46 -0.87 7.16
CA LYS A 134 5.31 -0.61 8.32
C LYS A 134 6.76 -0.54 7.89
N CYS A 135 7.39 0.61 8.09
CA CYS A 135 8.82 0.74 7.83
C CYS A 135 9.59 0.03 8.94
N ARG A 136 10.53 -0.84 8.57
CA ARG A 136 11.42 -1.54 9.52
C ARG A 136 12.29 -0.57 10.32
N ARG A 137 12.44 0.67 9.83
CA ARG A 137 13.11 1.78 10.52
C ARG A 137 12.06 2.85 10.78
N GLU A 138 11.97 3.35 12.00
CA GLU A 138 11.02 4.41 12.34
C GLU A 138 11.41 5.72 11.64
N THR A 139 10.83 5.96 10.46
CA THR A 139 11.04 7.20 9.68
C THR A 139 9.97 8.26 9.96
N GLY A 140 8.93 7.92 10.72
CA GLY A 140 7.76 8.77 10.98
C GLY A 140 6.88 9.04 9.75
N THR A 141 7.29 8.62 8.55
CA THR A 141 6.55 8.82 7.31
C THR A 141 5.69 7.60 7.01
N ARG A 142 4.38 7.80 6.97
CA ARG A 142 3.42 6.74 6.63
C ARG A 142 3.37 6.52 5.13
N VAL A 143 3.39 5.27 4.72
CA VAL A 143 3.28 4.86 3.33
C VAL A 143 2.12 3.89 3.19
N PHE A 144 1.29 4.11 2.17
CA PHE A 144 0.11 3.28 1.94
C PHE A 144 0.19 2.56 0.60
N VAL A 145 -0.35 1.36 0.54
CA VAL A 145 -0.62 0.62 -0.70
C VAL A 145 -2.12 0.57 -0.93
N VAL A 146 -2.56 0.74 -2.17
CA VAL A 146 -3.96 0.61 -2.59
C VAL A 146 -4.14 -0.58 -3.51
N GLY A 147 -4.96 -1.54 -3.06
CA GLY A 147 -5.49 -2.63 -3.87
C GLY A 147 -6.81 -2.25 -4.51
N VAL A 148 -7.09 -2.81 -5.69
CA VAL A 148 -8.34 -2.61 -6.44
C VAL A 148 -9.01 -3.96 -6.67
N SER A 149 -10.26 -4.08 -6.24
CA SER A 149 -11.14 -5.21 -6.53
C SER A 149 -12.30 -4.73 -7.41
N ARG A 150 -12.52 -5.41 -8.54
CA ARG A 150 -13.56 -5.02 -9.51
C ARG A 150 -14.92 -5.51 -9.05
N LYS A 151 -15.96 -4.71 -9.32
CA LYS A 151 -17.34 -5.12 -9.06
C LYS A 151 -17.63 -6.47 -9.74
N GLY A 152 -18.23 -7.40 -9.00
CA GLY A 152 -18.56 -8.74 -9.50
C GLY A 152 -17.41 -9.75 -9.49
N CYS A 153 -16.18 -9.36 -9.12
CA CYS A 153 -15.10 -10.29 -8.86
C CYS A 153 -15.10 -10.67 -7.37
N THR A 154 -15.59 -11.87 -7.05
CA THR A 154 -15.48 -12.44 -5.70
C THR A 154 -14.07 -12.97 -5.50
N GLN A 155 -13.31 -12.42 -4.55
CA GLN A 155 -12.07 -13.04 -4.11
C GLN A 155 -12.42 -14.18 -3.15
N ILE A 156 -12.26 -15.42 -3.59
CA ILE A 156 -12.27 -16.57 -2.70
C ILE A 156 -10.85 -16.64 -2.12
N LEU A 157 -10.71 -16.20 -0.86
CA LEU A 157 -9.51 -16.33 -0.01
C LEU A 157 -8.30 -15.44 -0.37
N GLY A 158 -8.24 -14.26 0.24
CA GLY A 158 -7.18 -13.92 1.21
C GLY A 158 -5.71 -13.77 0.78
N ALA A 159 -5.34 -13.83 -0.50
CA ALA A 159 -3.98 -13.50 -0.93
C ALA A 159 -3.97 -12.73 -2.27
N PRO A 160 -3.19 -11.64 -2.39
CA PRO A 160 -3.02 -10.95 -3.66
C PRO A 160 -2.23 -11.83 -4.64
N ILE A 161 -2.87 -12.20 -5.75
CA ILE A 161 -2.16 -12.79 -6.90
C ILE A 161 -1.44 -11.63 -7.61
N ILE A 162 -0.14 -11.56 -7.39
CA ILE A 162 0.78 -10.75 -8.20
C ILE A 162 1.03 -11.59 -9.46
N ASN A 163 0.54 -11.13 -10.61
CA ASN A 163 0.81 -11.75 -11.91
C ASN A 163 2.02 -11.08 -12.58
#